data_AF-A0A9W7G3B6-F1
#
_entry.id   AF-A0A9W7G3B6-F1
#
_cell.length_a   1.000
_cell.length_b   1.000
_cell.length_c   1.000
_cell.angle_alpha   90.00
_cell.angle_beta   90.00
_cell.angle_gamma   90.00
#
_symmetry.space_group_name_H-M   'P 1'
#
loop_
_entity.id
_entity.type
_entity.pdbx_description
1 polymer ?
#
loop_
_entity_poly.entity_id
_entity_poly.type
_entity_poly.pdbx_seq_one_letter_code
_entity_poly.pdbx_strand_id
1 'polypeptide(L)'
;MKSKYEITLFVFIFCIVRQAECFYHVPECFHHVPTSIPLRSPSLLLHSKPSPISRFTNPTIDDLGLPLADALIAGVVAPVSQVFICANRAYSPTWLIATLPPSTTLNRAFRLFPATLSHGAVLAILWTLGCLASKNYEKEAFGGGEVEGYGEPLKRTLQAGSVATALLILATQADLFFEFGRWVQPGESGEIDFRILTAFAEGLLDVGVEAVWLVFWRVYRTSITTRK
;
A
#
# COMPACT_ATOMS: atom_id res chain seq x y z
N MET A 1 -28.47 11.07 -14.50
CA MET A 1 -27.76 11.05 -13.21
C MET A 1 -26.27 10.70 -13.41
N LYS A 2 -25.48 11.53 -14.11
CA LYS A 2 -24.07 11.25 -14.46
C LYS A 2 -23.01 12.03 -13.64
N SER A 3 -23.42 12.86 -12.68
CA SER A 3 -22.54 13.91 -12.13
C SER A 3 -21.81 13.60 -10.81
N LYS A 4 -22.17 12.53 -10.07
CA LYS A 4 -21.57 12.27 -8.74
C LYS A 4 -20.39 11.30 -8.75
N TYR A 5 -20.28 10.43 -9.77
CA TYR A 5 -19.21 9.44 -9.87
C TYR A 5 -17.94 9.98 -10.53
N GLU A 6 -18.08 11.00 -11.40
CA GLU A 6 -16.92 11.69 -11.95
C GLU A 6 -16.14 12.43 -10.86
N ILE A 7 -16.79 13.02 -9.86
CA ILE A 7 -16.08 13.79 -8.81
C ILE A 7 -15.20 12.89 -7.94
N THR A 8 -15.66 11.68 -7.57
CA THR A 8 -14.84 10.76 -6.76
C THR A 8 -13.68 10.19 -7.55
N LEU A 9 -13.90 9.84 -8.82
CA LEU A 9 -12.84 9.38 -9.72
C LEU A 9 -11.85 10.51 -10.03
N PHE A 10 -12.33 11.75 -10.18
CA PHE A 10 -11.50 12.92 -10.41
C PHE A 10 -10.68 13.28 -9.17
N VAL A 11 -11.23 13.18 -7.96
CA VAL A 11 -10.47 13.40 -6.71
C VAL A 11 -9.41 12.30 -6.52
N PHE A 12 -9.73 11.05 -6.86
CA PHE A 12 -8.79 9.93 -6.77
C PHE A 12 -7.66 10.04 -7.81
N ILE A 13 -8.00 10.36 -9.07
CA ILE A 13 -7.03 10.61 -10.15
C ILE A 13 -6.22 11.88 -9.85
N PHE A 14 -6.82 12.95 -9.35
CA PHE A 14 -6.11 14.18 -8.98
C PHE A 14 -5.14 13.96 -7.82
N CYS A 15 -5.49 13.11 -6.85
CA CYS A 15 -4.55 12.67 -5.80
C CYS A 15 -3.39 11.85 -6.37
N ILE A 16 -3.65 10.94 -7.32
CA ILE A 16 -2.62 10.12 -7.99
C ILE A 16 -1.69 10.99 -8.86
N VAL A 17 -2.24 11.89 -9.68
CA VAL A 17 -1.46 12.79 -10.54
C VAL A 17 -0.65 13.78 -9.71
N ARG A 18 -1.21 14.33 -8.64
CA ARG A 18 -0.48 15.26 -7.76
C ARG A 18 0.62 14.58 -6.94
N GLN A 19 0.45 13.31 -6.57
CA GLN A 19 1.54 12.52 -5.98
C GLN A 19 2.65 12.21 -6.99
N ALA A 20 2.31 11.94 -8.26
CA ALA A 20 3.29 11.76 -9.31
C ALA A 20 4.10 13.05 -9.58
N GLU A 21 3.45 14.23 -9.58
CA GLU A 21 4.13 15.52 -9.70
C GLU A 21 5.06 15.82 -8.51
N CYS A 22 4.65 15.46 -7.28
CA CYS A 22 5.53 15.55 -6.11
C CYS A 22 6.77 14.66 -6.24
N PHE A 23 6.67 13.52 -6.93
CA PHE A 23 7.79 12.60 -7.18
C PHE A 23 8.81 13.14 -8.19
N TYR A 24 8.41 14.02 -9.11
CA TYR A 24 9.32 14.63 -10.09
C TYR A 24 10.14 15.82 -9.52
N HIS A 25 9.69 16.46 -8.43
CA HIS A 25 10.38 17.59 -7.79
C HIS A 25 11.19 17.25 -6.53
N VAL A 26 11.38 15.95 -6.24
CA VAL A 26 12.06 15.46 -5.04
C VAL A 26 13.54 15.90 -4.87
N PRO A 27 14.39 16.10 -5.89
CA PRO A 27 15.82 16.29 -5.62
C PRO A 27 16.20 17.63 -4.97
N GLU A 28 15.31 18.64 -4.92
CA GLU A 28 15.67 19.97 -4.38
C GLU A 28 15.15 20.25 -2.96
N CYS A 29 14.16 19.50 -2.46
CA CYS A 29 13.57 19.75 -1.13
C CYS A 29 14.35 19.15 0.05
N PHE A 30 15.39 18.37 -0.18
CA PHE A 30 16.08 17.60 0.87
C PHE A 30 17.16 18.37 1.65
N HIS A 31 17.49 19.62 1.29
CA HIS A 31 18.56 20.37 1.96
C HIS A 31 18.12 21.20 3.18
N HIS A 32 16.82 21.29 3.47
CA HIS A 32 16.31 22.06 4.61
C HIS A 32 15.22 21.29 5.38
N VAL A 33 15.62 20.25 6.12
CA VAL A 33 14.78 19.68 7.18
C VAL A 33 15.21 20.29 8.51
N PRO A 34 14.43 21.22 9.12
CA PRO A 34 14.75 21.77 10.43
C PRO A 34 14.60 20.70 11.52
N THR A 35 15.68 20.43 12.22
CA THR A 35 15.87 19.39 13.25
C THR A 35 15.26 19.72 14.62
N SER A 36 14.28 20.63 14.73
CA SER A 36 13.71 21.00 16.02
C SER A 36 12.21 21.30 15.96
N ILE A 37 11.41 20.25 16.13
CA ILE A 37 10.03 20.38 16.59
C ILE A 37 10.06 20.25 18.13
N PRO A 38 9.57 21.25 18.89
CA PRO A 38 9.65 21.20 20.34
C PRO A 38 8.74 20.12 20.93
N LEU A 39 9.33 19.28 21.79
CA LEU A 39 8.67 18.28 22.62
C LEU A 39 7.59 18.93 23.50
N ARG A 40 6.33 18.54 23.29
CA ARG A 40 5.21 18.96 24.13
C ARG A 40 5.26 18.24 25.47
N SER A 41 5.29 19.03 26.55
CA SER A 41 5.31 18.59 27.95
C SER A 41 4.08 17.72 28.31
N PRO A 42 4.21 16.69 29.18
CA PRO A 42 3.13 15.77 29.49
C PRO A 42 2.24 16.32 30.59
N SER A 43 1.22 17.10 30.23
CA SER A 43 0.16 17.46 31.17
C SER A 43 -0.88 16.34 31.24
N LEU A 44 -0.88 15.64 32.39
CA LEU A 44 -1.98 14.89 33.01
C LEU A 44 -3.34 15.06 32.33
N LEU A 45 -3.72 14.11 31.47
CA LEU A 45 -5.07 14.01 30.92
C LEU A 45 -5.60 12.60 31.17
N LEU A 46 -6.82 12.55 31.71
CA LEU A 46 -7.63 11.36 31.93
C LEU A 46 -7.43 10.34 30.79
N HIS A 47 -7.18 9.09 31.18
CA HIS A 47 -6.94 7.95 30.30
C HIS A 47 -8.23 7.52 29.57
N SER A 48 -8.83 8.41 28.79
CA SER A 48 -9.82 8.03 27.78
C SER A 48 -9.07 7.27 26.69
N LYS A 49 -9.49 6.03 26.41
CA LYS A 49 -8.89 5.25 25.33
C LYS A 49 -8.98 6.10 24.04
N PRO A 50 -7.86 6.36 23.35
CA PRO A 50 -7.89 7.15 22.14
C PRO A 50 -8.84 6.50 21.14
N SER A 51 -9.76 7.29 20.59
CA SER A 51 -10.70 6.80 19.58
C SER A 51 -9.92 6.22 18.38
N PRO A 52 -10.39 5.15 17.72
CA PRO A 52 -9.69 4.58 16.57
C PRO A 52 -9.39 5.60 15.46
N ILE A 53 -10.26 6.61 15.32
CA ILE A 53 -10.13 7.71 14.36
C ILE A 53 -8.90 8.57 14.64
N SER A 54 -8.50 8.71 15.91
CA SER A 54 -7.34 9.55 16.27
C SER A 54 -6.03 9.04 15.67
N ARG A 55 -5.96 7.76 15.30
CA ARG A 55 -4.80 7.17 14.62
C ARG A 55 -4.60 7.71 13.21
N PHE A 56 -5.68 8.15 12.56
CA PHE A 56 -5.63 8.74 11.23
C PHE A 56 -5.58 10.26 11.26
N THR A 57 -6.25 10.90 12.23
CA THR A 57 -6.33 12.37 12.29
C THR A 57 -5.15 13.03 12.98
N ASN A 58 -4.38 12.29 13.79
CA ASN A 58 -3.19 12.80 14.45
C ASN A 58 -2.08 11.72 14.50
N PRO A 59 -1.53 11.32 13.33
CA PRO A 59 -0.50 10.29 13.28
C PRO A 59 0.84 10.83 13.79
N THR A 60 1.51 10.06 14.63
CA THR A 60 2.89 10.30 15.04
C THR A 60 3.83 9.53 14.11
N ILE A 61 4.66 10.27 13.37
CA ILE A 61 5.66 9.74 12.44
C ILE A 61 7.02 10.15 12.97
N ASP A 62 7.76 9.19 13.54
CA ASP A 62 9.06 9.45 14.15
C ASP A 62 10.22 9.32 13.16
N ASP A 63 10.02 8.67 12.01
CA ASP A 63 10.97 8.61 10.90
C ASP A 63 10.23 8.80 9.56
N LEU A 64 10.50 9.92 8.89
CA LEU A 64 9.93 10.26 7.57
C LEU A 64 10.43 9.36 6.44
N GLY A 65 11.61 8.75 6.57
CA GLY A 65 12.14 7.83 5.57
C GLY A 65 11.38 6.51 5.52
N LEU A 66 10.73 6.12 6.62
CA LEU A 66 10.02 4.83 6.71
C LEU A 66 8.74 4.79 5.86
N PRO A 67 7.81 5.78 5.93
CA PRO A 67 6.67 5.83 5.03
C PRO A 67 7.06 5.84 3.55
N LEU A 68 8.12 6.57 3.18
CA LEU A 68 8.58 6.65 1.80
C LEU A 68 9.14 5.30 1.31
N ALA A 69 9.97 4.65 2.12
CA ALA A 69 10.51 3.34 1.79
C ALA A 69 9.40 2.28 1.65
N ASP A 70 8.45 2.28 2.58
CA ASP A 70 7.29 1.39 2.53
C ASP A 70 6.45 1.62 1.26
N ALA A 71 6.18 2.88 0.92
CA ALA A 71 5.43 3.23 -0.30
C ALA A 71 6.16 2.80 -1.58
N LEU A 72 7.51 2.91 -1.62
CA LEU A 72 8.31 2.44 -2.74
C LEU A 72 8.33 0.91 -2.84
N ILE A 73 8.39 0.22 -1.71
CA ILE A 73 8.39 -1.26 -1.69
C ILE A 73 7.02 -1.78 -2.14
N ALA A 74 5.95 -1.29 -1.54
CA ALA A 74 4.58 -1.65 -1.89
C ALA A 74 4.22 -1.22 -3.32
N GLY A 75 4.64 -0.01 -3.72
CA GLY A 75 4.25 0.59 -5.00
C GLY A 75 5.10 0.22 -6.20
N VAL A 76 6.34 -0.27 -5.99
CA VAL A 76 7.27 -0.59 -7.08
C VAL A 76 7.84 -1.98 -6.93
N VAL A 77 8.50 -2.29 -5.81
CA VAL A 77 9.24 -3.55 -5.66
C VAL A 77 8.31 -4.77 -5.71
N ALA A 78 7.22 -4.74 -4.94
CA ALA A 78 6.23 -5.80 -4.90
C ALA A 78 5.58 -6.04 -6.29
N PRO A 79 4.94 -5.07 -6.96
CA PRO A 79 4.28 -5.29 -8.23
C PRO A 79 5.26 -5.64 -9.36
N VAL A 80 6.48 -5.09 -9.35
CA VAL A 80 7.52 -5.51 -10.31
C VAL A 80 7.89 -6.98 -10.10
N SER A 81 8.05 -7.43 -8.84
CA SER A 81 8.34 -8.84 -8.56
C SER A 81 7.19 -9.76 -8.98
N GLN A 82 5.94 -9.32 -8.87
CA GLN A 82 4.79 -10.04 -9.41
C GLN A 82 4.85 -10.16 -10.93
N VAL A 83 5.20 -9.09 -11.65
CA VAL A 83 5.39 -9.16 -13.11
C VAL A 83 6.43 -10.22 -13.47
N PHE A 84 7.53 -10.33 -12.72
CA PHE A 84 8.52 -11.39 -12.93
C PHE A 84 7.98 -12.79 -12.61
N ILE A 85 7.20 -12.95 -11.53
CA ILE A 85 6.58 -14.23 -11.17
C ILE A 85 5.58 -14.67 -12.26
N CYS A 86 4.74 -13.74 -12.71
CA CYS A 86 3.75 -13.97 -13.76
C CYS A 86 4.40 -14.20 -15.12
N ALA A 87 5.50 -13.53 -15.46
CA ALA A 87 6.22 -13.77 -16.71
C ALA A 87 6.83 -15.18 -16.80
N ASN A 88 7.16 -15.80 -15.65
CA ASN A 88 7.70 -17.15 -15.58
C ASN A 88 6.63 -18.25 -15.45
N ARG A 89 5.35 -17.87 -15.33
CA ARG A 89 4.22 -18.80 -15.20
C ARG A 89 3.20 -18.54 -16.32
N ALA A 90 2.34 -19.50 -16.63
CA ALA A 90 1.32 -19.33 -17.69
C ALA A 90 0.13 -18.42 -17.27
N TYR A 91 0.29 -17.63 -16.19
CA TYR A 91 -0.77 -16.83 -15.60
C TYR A 91 -0.44 -15.34 -15.72
N SER A 92 -1.31 -14.60 -16.41
CA SER A 92 -1.24 -13.14 -16.50
C SER A 92 -2.40 -12.55 -15.70
N PRO A 93 -2.13 -11.70 -14.70
CA PRO A 93 -3.18 -11.07 -13.92
C PRO A 93 -3.96 -10.08 -14.78
N THR A 94 -5.22 -9.88 -14.43
CA THR A 94 -6.19 -9.06 -15.16
C THR A 94 -5.82 -7.59 -15.17
N TRP A 95 -5.11 -7.11 -14.15
CA TRP A 95 -4.60 -5.74 -14.09
C TRP A 95 -3.37 -5.51 -14.98
N LEU A 96 -2.65 -6.56 -15.40
CA LEU A 96 -1.44 -6.46 -16.21
C LEU A 96 -1.76 -6.49 -17.70
N ILE A 97 -2.56 -5.51 -18.15
CA ILE A 97 -2.86 -5.30 -19.56
C ILE A 97 -1.91 -4.26 -20.13
N ALA A 98 -1.28 -4.57 -21.26
CA ALA A 98 -0.47 -3.59 -21.98
C ALA A 98 -1.37 -2.44 -22.47
N THR A 99 -1.22 -1.27 -21.88
CA THR A 99 -2.05 -0.08 -22.18
C THR A 99 -1.62 0.63 -23.47
N LEU A 100 -0.45 0.29 -24.00
CA LEU A 100 0.10 0.86 -25.24
C LEU A 100 -0.20 -0.03 -26.45
N PRO A 101 -0.64 0.55 -27.58
CA PRO A 101 -1.01 -0.21 -28.76
C PRO A 101 0.16 -1.03 -29.32
N PRO A 102 -0.13 -2.18 -29.98
CA PRO A 102 0.91 -3.07 -30.49
C PRO A 102 1.82 -2.43 -31.54
N SER A 103 1.35 -1.36 -32.19
CA SER A 103 2.07 -0.57 -33.20
C SER A 103 3.21 0.29 -32.65
N THR A 104 3.28 0.51 -31.33
CA THR A 104 4.37 1.31 -30.72
C THR A 104 5.65 0.48 -30.67
N THR A 105 6.74 0.89 -31.33
CA THR A 105 8.05 0.17 -31.36
C THR A 105 8.77 0.06 -30.00
N LEU A 106 8.13 0.46 -28.91
CA LEU A 106 8.64 0.35 -27.55
C LEU A 106 8.74 -1.12 -27.09
N ASN A 107 9.83 -1.42 -26.37
CA ASN A 107 10.05 -2.73 -25.76
C ASN A 107 8.85 -3.15 -24.91
N ARG A 108 8.54 -4.44 -24.93
CA ARG A 108 7.42 -5.05 -24.19
C ARG A 108 7.39 -4.64 -22.71
N ALA A 109 8.55 -4.47 -22.08
CA ALA A 109 8.69 -4.02 -20.69
C ALA A 109 8.10 -2.60 -20.44
N PHE A 110 8.34 -1.65 -21.35
CA PHE A 110 7.79 -0.29 -21.23
C PHE A 110 6.28 -0.24 -21.37
N ARG A 111 5.67 -1.23 -22.04
CA ARG A 111 4.21 -1.29 -22.20
C ARG A 111 3.48 -1.75 -20.95
N LEU A 112 4.15 -2.49 -20.07
CA LEU A 112 3.60 -2.99 -18.82
C LEU A 112 3.76 -2.00 -17.67
N PHE A 113 4.76 -1.12 -17.77
CA PHE A 113 5.12 -0.16 -16.73
C PHE A 113 3.95 0.69 -16.20
N PRO A 114 3.07 1.29 -17.03
CA PRO A 114 1.96 2.10 -16.54
C PRO A 114 0.96 1.28 -15.71
N ALA A 115 0.65 0.06 -16.15
CA ALA A 115 -0.26 -0.84 -15.45
C ALA A 115 0.34 -1.28 -14.11
N THR A 116 1.63 -1.65 -14.10
CA THR A 116 2.36 -2.03 -12.88
C THR A 116 2.40 -0.89 -11.85
N LEU A 117 2.68 0.34 -12.28
CA LEU A 117 2.72 1.49 -11.38
C LEU A 117 1.32 1.87 -10.86
N SER A 118 0.30 1.81 -11.71
CA SER A 118 -1.07 2.12 -11.29
C SER A 118 -1.57 1.13 -10.24
N HIS A 119 -1.33 -0.16 -10.45
CA HIS A 119 -1.66 -1.21 -9.47
C HIS A 119 -0.86 -1.03 -8.18
N GLY A 120 0.45 -0.83 -8.30
CA GLY A 120 1.34 -0.56 -7.18
C GLY A 120 0.94 0.66 -6.35
N ALA A 121 0.50 1.75 -6.98
CA ALA A 121 0.05 2.95 -6.27
C ALA A 121 -1.15 2.65 -5.35
N VAL A 122 -2.10 1.83 -5.82
CA VAL A 122 -3.25 1.40 -5.00
C VAL A 122 -2.77 0.58 -3.81
N LEU A 123 -1.90 -0.42 -4.04
CA LEU A 123 -1.32 -1.25 -2.99
C LEU A 123 -0.56 -0.42 -1.94
N ALA A 124 0.27 0.54 -2.39
CA ALA A 124 0.99 1.46 -1.50
C ALA A 124 0.05 2.30 -0.64
N ILE A 125 -1.08 2.77 -1.18
CA ILE A 125 -2.09 3.50 -0.41
C ILE A 125 -2.70 2.59 0.66
N LEU A 126 -3.11 1.38 0.29
CA LEU A 126 -3.71 0.41 1.22
C LEU A 126 -2.74 0.05 2.35
N TRP A 127 -1.48 -0.19 2.01
CA TRP A 127 -0.42 -0.45 2.98
C TRP A 127 -0.18 0.73 3.92
N THR A 128 -0.11 1.95 3.38
CA THR A 128 0.10 3.17 4.17
C THR A 128 -1.04 3.37 5.16
N LEU A 129 -2.29 3.17 4.74
CA LEU A 129 -3.46 3.21 5.61
C LEU A 129 -3.38 2.14 6.71
N GLY A 130 -2.94 0.93 6.37
CA GLY A 130 -2.67 -0.13 7.33
C GLY A 130 -1.62 0.27 8.37
N CYS A 131 -0.52 0.87 7.93
CA CYS A 131 0.56 1.33 8.82
C CYS A 131 0.13 2.47 9.75
N LEU A 132 -0.71 3.40 9.27
CA LEU A 132 -1.29 4.44 10.11
C LEU A 132 -2.24 3.83 11.15
N ALA A 133 -3.07 2.86 10.74
CA ALA A 133 -4.00 2.17 11.63
C ALA A 133 -3.29 1.38 12.74
N SER A 134 -2.12 0.79 12.44
CA SER A 134 -1.33 -0.01 13.38
C SER A 134 -0.19 0.75 14.06
N LYS A 135 -0.10 2.07 13.86
CA LYS A 135 0.95 2.92 14.48
C LYS A 135 2.37 2.45 14.12
N ASN A 136 2.55 2.03 12.87
CA ASN A 136 3.77 1.38 12.39
C ASN A 136 4.91 2.37 12.08
N TYR A 137 4.62 3.68 12.16
CA TYR A 137 5.56 4.78 11.97
C TYR A 137 5.97 5.46 13.29
N GLU A 138 5.49 4.95 14.42
CA GLU A 138 5.91 5.39 15.75
C GLU A 138 7.26 4.76 16.15
N LYS A 139 8.03 5.44 16.99
CA LYS A 139 9.35 5.02 17.45
C LYS A 139 9.30 3.63 18.10
N GLU A 140 8.23 3.30 18.80
CA GLU A 140 8.05 1.96 19.40
C GLU A 140 7.99 0.82 18.36
N ALA A 141 7.66 1.13 17.10
CA ALA A 141 7.58 0.16 16.03
C ALA A 141 8.95 -0.22 15.44
N PHE A 142 10.02 0.55 15.72
CA PHE A 142 11.35 0.34 15.12
C PHE A 142 12.55 0.71 16.01
N GLY A 143 12.34 1.46 17.08
CA GLY A 143 13.34 1.92 18.03
C GLY A 143 13.30 1.07 19.29
N GLY A 144 14.41 0.40 19.58
CA GLY A 144 14.58 -0.48 20.73
C GLY A 144 14.27 0.20 22.06
N GLY A 145 13.13 -0.15 22.66
CA GLY A 145 13.06 -0.23 24.11
C GLY A 145 13.87 -1.43 24.60
N GLU A 146 14.06 -1.57 25.91
CA GLU A 146 14.79 -2.68 26.59
C GLU A 146 14.42 -4.10 26.14
N VAL A 147 13.34 -4.28 25.36
CA VAL A 147 13.00 -5.54 24.72
C VAL A 147 13.72 -5.63 23.36
N GLU A 148 14.96 -6.09 23.40
CA GLU A 148 15.73 -6.51 22.23
C GLU A 148 14.94 -7.55 21.42
N GLY A 149 14.47 -7.22 20.22
CA GLY A 149 13.89 -8.24 19.35
C GLY A 149 13.12 -7.76 18.13
N TYR A 150 12.91 -8.71 17.22
CA TYR A 150 12.11 -8.52 16.00
C TYR A 150 10.58 -8.60 16.28
N GLY A 151 10.17 -8.89 17.50
CA GLY A 151 8.77 -9.21 17.85
C GLY A 151 7.79 -8.06 17.62
N GLU A 152 8.07 -6.87 18.16
CA GLU A 152 7.15 -5.73 18.04
C GLU A 152 7.08 -5.17 16.61
N PRO A 153 8.19 -4.99 15.87
CA PRO A 153 8.14 -4.62 14.46
C PRO A 153 7.33 -5.61 13.61
N LEU A 154 7.54 -6.92 13.81
CA LEU A 154 6.79 -7.95 13.07
C LEU A 154 5.30 -7.92 13.43
N LYS A 155 4.96 -7.82 14.72
CA LYS A 155 3.58 -7.73 15.18
C LYS A 155 2.84 -6.53 14.57
N ARG A 156 3.42 -5.33 14.60
CA ARG A 156 2.79 -4.13 14.00
C ARG A 156 2.71 -4.21 12.48
N THR A 157 3.67 -4.85 11.84
CA THR A 157 3.66 -5.13 10.39
C THR A 157 2.54 -6.11 10.02
N LEU A 158 2.33 -7.18 10.80
CA LEU A 158 1.21 -8.10 10.60
C LEU A 158 -0.15 -7.42 10.84
N GLN A 159 -0.23 -6.54 11.84
CA GLN A 159 -1.43 -5.72 12.07
C GLN A 159 -1.69 -4.73 10.93
N ALA A 160 -0.65 -4.11 10.37
CA ALA A 160 -0.78 -3.25 9.19
C ALA A 160 -1.29 -4.07 8.00
N GLY A 161 -0.69 -5.24 7.77
CA GLY A 161 -1.06 -6.15 6.69
C GLY A 161 -2.48 -6.66 6.79
N SER A 162 -2.99 -6.96 7.98
CA SER A 162 -4.39 -7.39 8.15
C SER A 162 -5.38 -6.27 7.83
N VAL A 163 -5.08 -5.02 8.22
CA VAL A 163 -5.91 -3.86 7.85
C VAL A 163 -5.84 -3.60 6.35
N ALA A 164 -4.65 -3.61 5.75
CA ALA A 164 -4.48 -3.45 4.30
C ALA A 164 -5.23 -4.53 3.52
N THR A 165 -5.14 -5.79 3.95
CA THR A 165 -5.88 -6.93 3.35
C THR A 165 -7.38 -6.74 3.46
N ALA A 166 -7.90 -6.28 4.61
CA ALA A 166 -9.33 -6.01 4.75
C ALA A 166 -9.81 -4.89 3.82
N LEU A 167 -9.01 -3.84 3.64
CA LEU A 167 -9.29 -2.76 2.68
C LEU A 167 -9.21 -3.24 1.23
N LEU A 168 -8.25 -4.11 0.90
CA LEU A 168 -8.15 -4.73 -0.42
C LEU A 168 -9.38 -5.57 -0.72
N ILE A 169 -9.80 -6.45 0.20
CA ILE A 169 -11.03 -7.25 0.05
C ILE A 169 -12.23 -6.33 -0.17
N LEU A 170 -12.35 -5.25 0.61
CA LEU A 170 -13.45 -4.28 0.43
C LEU A 170 -13.40 -3.62 -0.96
N ALA A 171 -12.21 -3.23 -1.44
CA ALA A 171 -12.02 -2.66 -2.76
C ALA A 171 -12.39 -3.65 -3.88
N THR A 172 -11.97 -4.91 -3.76
CA THR A 172 -12.34 -5.99 -4.70
C THR A 172 -13.85 -6.24 -4.70
N GLN A 173 -14.50 -6.22 -3.54
CA GLN A 173 -15.96 -6.35 -3.44
C GLN A 173 -16.69 -5.17 -4.08
N ALA A 174 -16.17 -3.95 -3.92
CA ALA A 174 -16.70 -2.76 -4.59
C ALA A 174 -16.52 -2.85 -6.12
N ASP A 175 -15.36 -3.31 -6.59
CA ASP A 175 -15.08 -3.52 -8.02
C ASP A 175 -16.08 -4.52 -8.65
N LEU A 176 -16.28 -5.67 -8.02
CA LEU A 176 -17.27 -6.67 -8.46
C LEU A 176 -18.70 -6.11 -8.45
N PHE A 177 -19.04 -5.29 -7.45
CA PHE A 177 -20.35 -4.62 -7.41
C PHE A 177 -20.53 -3.66 -8.59
N PHE A 178 -19.50 -2.89 -8.95
CA PHE A 178 -19.56 -1.99 -10.10
C PHE A 178 -19.56 -2.72 -11.44
N GLU A 179 -18.86 -3.86 -11.54
CA GLU A 179 -18.81 -4.69 -12.74
C GLU A 179 -20.18 -5.34 -13.04
N PHE A 180 -20.82 -5.94 -12.03
CA PHE A 180 -22.08 -6.68 -12.21
C PHE A 180 -23.34 -5.88 -11.84
N GLY A 181 -23.19 -4.68 -11.30
CA GLY A 181 -24.30 -3.83 -10.83
C GLY A 181 -25.05 -4.36 -9.61
N ARG A 182 -24.54 -5.41 -8.96
CA ARG A 182 -25.12 -6.07 -7.77
C ARG A 182 -24.05 -6.82 -6.99
N TRP A 183 -24.38 -7.20 -5.75
CA TRP A 183 -23.55 -8.12 -4.97
C TRP A 183 -23.65 -9.52 -5.56
N VAL A 184 -22.51 -10.06 -6.02
CA VAL A 184 -22.40 -11.39 -6.62
C VAL A 184 -22.01 -12.44 -5.59
N GLN A 185 -22.53 -13.66 -5.75
CA GLN A 185 -22.25 -14.79 -4.87
C GLN A 185 -21.70 -15.98 -5.67
N PRO A 186 -20.85 -16.83 -5.04
CA PRO A 186 -20.43 -18.08 -5.66
C PRO A 186 -21.62 -19.01 -5.98
N GLY A 187 -21.60 -19.64 -7.13
CA GLY A 187 -22.60 -20.62 -7.60
C GLY A 187 -23.73 -20.03 -8.45
N GLU A 188 -23.71 -18.74 -8.76
CA GLU A 188 -24.74 -18.12 -9.61
C GLU A 188 -24.56 -18.43 -11.10
N SER A 189 -23.32 -18.37 -11.61
CA SER A 189 -22.98 -18.75 -12.97
C SER A 189 -21.48 -19.08 -13.07
N GLY A 190 -21.12 -19.91 -14.05
CA GLY A 190 -19.71 -20.28 -14.25
C GLY A 190 -18.80 -19.09 -14.59
N GLU A 191 -19.34 -18.06 -15.24
CA GLU A 191 -18.60 -16.83 -15.55
C GLU A 191 -18.34 -15.98 -14.30
N ILE A 192 -19.35 -15.81 -13.45
CA ILE A 192 -19.22 -15.09 -12.18
C ILE A 192 -18.25 -15.83 -11.26
N ASP A 193 -18.37 -17.15 -11.16
CA ASP A 193 -17.48 -17.97 -10.34
C ASP A 193 -16.03 -17.87 -10.80
N PHE A 194 -15.79 -17.91 -12.11
CA PHE A 194 -14.46 -17.74 -12.68
C PHE A 194 -13.89 -16.36 -12.36
N ARG A 195 -14.70 -15.30 -12.46
CA ARG A 195 -14.27 -13.93 -12.14
C ARG A 195 -13.96 -13.74 -10.65
N ILE A 196 -14.81 -14.26 -9.76
CA ILE A 196 -14.58 -14.24 -8.31
C ILE A 196 -13.31 -15.00 -7.96
N LEU A 197 -13.12 -16.20 -8.51
CA LEU A 197 -11.93 -17.01 -8.27
C LEU A 197 -10.65 -16.33 -8.78
N THR A 198 -10.74 -15.67 -9.95
CA THR A 198 -9.63 -14.87 -10.50
C THR A 198 -9.28 -13.72 -9.56
N ALA A 199 -10.27 -12.92 -9.16
CA ALA A 199 -10.07 -11.80 -8.23
C ALA A 199 -9.48 -12.26 -6.89
N PHE A 200 -9.93 -13.40 -6.38
CA PHE A 200 -9.41 -14.00 -5.16
C PHE A 200 -7.93 -14.43 -5.32
N ALA A 201 -7.59 -15.11 -6.42
CA ALA A 201 -6.23 -15.53 -6.69
C ALA A 201 -5.26 -14.34 -6.83
N GLU A 202 -5.71 -13.26 -7.48
CA GLU A 202 -4.94 -12.01 -7.61
C GLU A 202 -4.75 -11.33 -6.27
N GLY A 203 -5.82 -11.20 -5.47
CA GLY A 203 -5.73 -10.63 -4.13
C GLY A 203 -4.80 -11.43 -3.21
N LEU A 204 -4.79 -12.76 -3.30
CA LEU A 204 -3.83 -13.59 -2.56
C LEU A 204 -2.39 -13.35 -3.00
N LEU A 205 -2.15 -13.18 -4.30
CA LEU A 205 -0.82 -12.89 -4.83
C LEU A 205 -0.34 -11.49 -4.42
N ASP A 206 -1.23 -10.50 -4.43
CA ASP A 206 -0.97 -9.14 -3.94
C ASP A 206 -0.55 -9.17 -2.48
N VAL A 207 -1.40 -9.70 -1.60
CA VAL A 207 -1.12 -9.78 -0.16
C VAL A 207 0.14 -10.59 0.12
N GLY A 208 0.32 -11.73 -0.55
CA GLY A 208 1.46 -12.61 -0.34
C GLY A 208 2.79 -11.95 -0.71
N VAL A 209 2.87 -11.32 -1.89
CA VAL A 209 4.11 -10.69 -2.36
C VAL A 209 4.42 -9.43 -1.56
N GLU A 210 3.43 -8.59 -1.27
CA GLU A 210 3.62 -7.42 -0.40
C GLU A 210 4.11 -7.82 0.98
N ALA A 211 3.46 -8.80 1.62
CA ALA A 211 3.84 -9.27 2.95
C ALA A 211 5.30 -9.74 2.99
N VAL A 212 5.75 -10.51 1.99
CA VAL A 212 7.14 -10.98 1.90
C VAL A 212 8.11 -9.81 1.87
N TRP A 213 7.90 -8.85 0.97
CA TRP A 213 8.83 -7.73 0.80
C TRP A 213 8.83 -6.77 1.99
N LEU A 214 7.66 -6.46 2.54
CA LEU A 214 7.54 -5.54 3.66
C LEU A 214 8.04 -6.17 4.96
N VAL A 215 7.78 -7.46 5.21
CA VAL A 215 8.38 -8.18 6.35
C VAL A 215 9.89 -8.23 6.20
N PHE A 216 10.40 -8.57 5.01
CA PHE A 216 11.84 -8.59 4.74
C PHE A 216 12.48 -7.22 5.03
N TRP A 217 11.88 -6.15 4.51
CA TRP A 217 12.33 -4.78 4.76
C TRP A 217 12.32 -4.41 6.24
N ARG A 218 11.28 -4.78 6.96
CA ARG A 218 11.14 -4.49 8.40
C ARG A 218 12.20 -5.20 9.23
N VAL A 219 12.47 -6.48 8.92
CA VAL A 219 13.56 -7.25 9.54
C VAL A 219 14.91 -6.61 9.21
N TYR A 220 15.16 -6.29 7.95
CA TYR A 220 16.40 -5.66 7.50
C TYR A 220 16.67 -4.32 8.20
N ARG A 221 15.68 -3.42 8.21
CA ARG A 221 15.79 -2.12 8.90
C ARG A 221 16.03 -2.27 10.40
N THR A 222 15.34 -3.21 11.04
CA THR A 222 15.55 -3.51 12.47
C THR A 222 16.99 -3.96 12.71
N SER A 223 17.53 -4.83 11.85
CA SER A 223 18.90 -5.35 11.97
C SER A 223 20.00 -4.28 11.82
N ILE A 224 19.73 -3.20 11.07
CA ILE A 224 20.65 -2.05 10.95
C ILE A 224 20.58 -1.19 12.20
N THR A 225 19.38 -1.06 12.79
CA THR A 225 19.14 -0.20 13.95
C THR A 225 19.75 -0.82 15.22
N THR A 226 19.73 -2.15 15.37
CA THR A 226 20.30 -2.85 16.52
C THR A 226 21.83 -2.93 16.53
N ARG A 227 22.49 -2.65 15.40
CA ARG A 227 23.96 -2.67 15.29
C ARG A 227 24.65 -1.35 15.65
N LYS A 228 23.87 -0.29 15.89
CA LYS A 228 24.38 1.03 16.29
C LYS A 228 24.38 1.16 17.80
#